data_AF-A0A972BEJ0-F1
#
_entry.id   AF-A0A972BEJ0-F1
#
_cell.length_a   1.000
_cell.length_b   1.000
_cell.length_c   1.000
_cell.angle_alpha   90.00
_cell.angle_beta   90.00
_cell.angle_gamma   90.00
#
_symmetry.space_group_name_H-M   'P 1'
#
loop_
_entity.id
_entity.type
_entity.pdbx_description
1 polymer ?
#
loop_
_entity_poly.entity_id
_entity_poly.type
_entity_poly.pdbx_seq_one_letter_code
_entity_poly.pdbx_strand_id
1 'polypeptide(L)' 'AVRQLRGECGERQVANARTALVHGNGGTLSSQSTAILGTEETL' A
#
# COMPACT_ATOMS: atom_id res chain seq x y z
N ALA A 1 1.71 -3.69 0.96
CA ALA A 1 1.76 -2.53 0.05
C ALA A 1 3.17 -2.32 -0.53
N VAL A 2 4.19 -1.98 0.25
CA VAL A 2 5.52 -1.61 -0.30
C VAL A 2 6.15 -2.70 -1.19
N ARG A 3 6.13 -3.98 -0.79
CA ARG A 3 6.61 -5.08 -1.66
C ARG A 3 5.85 -5.17 -2.99
N GLN A 4 4.56 -4.84 -3.02
CA GLN A 4 3.79 -4.79 -4.28
C GLN A 4 4.30 -3.65 -5.16
N LEU A 5 4.48 -2.45 -4.58
CA LEU A 5 4.99 -1.27 -5.29
C LEU A 5 6.43 -1.44 -5.79
N ARG A 6 7.22 -2.32 -5.16
CA ARG A 6 8.60 -2.64 -5.57
C ARG A 6 8.72 -3.82 -6.54
N GLY A 7 7.64 -4.52 -6.85
CA GLY A 7 7.70 -5.74 -7.68
C GLY A 7 8.24 -6.98 -6.96
N GLU A 8 8.20 -7.01 -5.64
CA GLU A 8 8.83 -8.04 -4.79
C GLU A 8 7.79 -9.01 -4.17
N CYS A 9 6.58 -9.14 -4.73
CA CYS A 9 5.51 -9.94 -4.12
C CYS A 9 5.39 -11.39 -4.63
N GLY A 10 6.25 -11.82 -5.57
CA GLY A 10 6.24 -13.16 -6.13
C GLY A 10 4.90 -13.49 -6.83
N GLU A 11 4.34 -14.68 -6.58
CA GLU A 11 3.05 -15.10 -7.17
C GLU A 11 1.88 -14.17 -6.85
N ARG A 12 1.98 -13.36 -5.77
CA ARG A 12 0.94 -12.41 -5.38
C ARG A 12 1.10 -11.05 -6.06
N GLN A 13 2.06 -10.88 -6.96
CA GLN A 13 2.38 -9.60 -7.57
C GLN A 13 1.18 -9.05 -8.34
N VAL A 14 0.76 -7.84 -7.98
CA VAL A 14 -0.23 -7.08 -8.76
C VAL A 14 0.51 -6.41 -9.93
N ALA A 15 0.04 -6.65 -11.14
CA ALA A 15 0.62 -6.08 -12.34
C ALA A 15 0.52 -4.54 -12.31
N ASN A 16 1.64 -3.87 -12.63
CA ASN A 16 1.71 -2.40 -12.75
C ASN A 16 1.21 -1.63 -11.51
N ALA A 17 1.45 -2.16 -10.31
CA ALA A 17 1.10 -1.48 -9.06
C ALA A 17 1.97 -0.22 -8.86
N ARG A 18 1.39 0.97 -9.09
CA ARG A 18 2.07 2.27 -8.94
C ARG A 18 1.64 3.06 -7.71
N THR A 19 0.44 2.78 -7.20
CA THR A 19 -0.10 3.38 -5.97
C THR A 19 -0.71 2.31 -5.07
N ALA A 20 -0.76 2.58 -3.76
CA ALA A 20 -1.42 1.72 -2.80
C ALA A 20 -2.11 2.54 -1.70
N LEU A 21 -3.35 2.18 -1.39
CA LEU A 21 -4.02 2.62 -0.17
C LEU A 21 -3.70 1.64 0.96
N VAL A 22 -3.29 2.18 2.10
CA VAL A 22 -3.13 1.41 3.34
C VAL A 22 -3.96 2.04 4.44
N HIS A 23 -4.53 1.20 5.30
CA HIS A 23 -5.39 1.62 6.38
C HIS A 23 -5.08 0.77 7.62
N GLY A 24 -4.98 1.44 8.77
CA GLY A 24 -4.79 0.83 10.09
C GLY A 24 -5.86 1.29 11.06
N ASN A 25 -6.39 0.35 11.84
CA ASN A 25 -7.37 0.56 12.89
C ASN A 25 -6.76 0.19 14.25
N GLY A 26 -6.88 1.07 15.24
CA GLY A 26 -6.46 0.85 16.62
C GLY A 26 -7.64 0.75 17.57
N GLY A 27 -7.62 -0.27 18.44
CA GLY A 27 -8.70 -0.57 19.39
C GLY A 27 -9.99 -1.01 18.68
N THR A 28 -11.14 -0.72 19.26
CA THR A 28 -12.44 -0.93 18.61
C THR A 28 -12.86 0.36 17.91
N LEU A 29 -12.46 0.52 16.65
CA LEU A 29 -12.79 1.68 15.81
C LEU A 29 -12.33 3.04 16.36
N SER A 30 -11.37 3.08 17.28
CA SER A 30 -11.02 4.30 18.01
C SER A 30 -10.03 5.20 17.26
N SER A 31 -9.01 4.61 16.65
CA SER A 31 -7.96 5.35 15.93
C SER A 31 -7.85 4.83 14.51
N GLN A 32 -7.92 5.74 13.54
CA GLN A 32 -7.79 5.43 12.12
C GLN A 32 -6.55 6.13 11.56
N SER A 33 -5.73 5.40 10.82
CA SER A 33 -4.64 5.97 10.02
C SER A 33 -4.75 5.45 8.61
N THR A 34 -4.85 6.36 7.65
CA THR A 34 -4.90 6.05 6.22
C THR A 34 -3.77 6.77 5.52
N ALA A 35 -3.05 6.06 4.66
CA ALA A 35 -2.02 6.65 3.82
C ALA A 35 -2.14 6.16 2.38
N ILE A 36 -1.76 7.04 1.45
CA ILE A 36 -1.54 6.70 0.05
C ILE A 36 -0.04 6.64 -0.17
N LEU A 37 0.43 5.51 -0.69
CA LEU A 37 1.82 5.29 -1.06
C LEU A 37 1.92 5.28 -2.59
N GLY A 38 2.97 5.88 -3.13
CA GLY A 38 3.25 5.93 -4.56
C GLY A 38 4.68 5.53 -4.89
N THR A 39 4.91 5.01 -6.09
CA THR A 39 6.25 4.92 -6.67
C THR A 39 6.74 6.31 -7.10
N GLU A 40 8.03 6.46 -7.40
CA GLU A 40 8.59 7.73 -7.89
C GLU A 40 7.88 8.27 -9.14
N GLU A 41 7.41 7.40 -10.04
CA GLU A 41 6.60 7.75 -11.22
C GLU A 41 5.31 8.52 -10.90
N THR A 42 4.85 8.52 -9.64
CA THR A 42 3.56 9.11 -9.24
C THR A 42 3.69 10.46 -8.53
N LEU A 43 4.89 11.05 -8.53
CA LEU A 43 5.21 12.36 -7.96
C LEU A 43 5.06 13.50 -8.97
#